data_AF-A0A1F4XNN9-F1
#
_entry.id   AF-A0A1F4XNN9-F1
#
_cell.length_a   1.000
_cell.length_b   1.000
_cell.length_c   1.000
_cell.angle_alpha   90.00
_cell.angle_beta   90.00
_cell.angle_gamma   90.00
#
_symmetry.space_group_name_H-M   'P 1'
#
loop_
_entity.id
_entity.type
_entity.pdbx_description
1 polymer ?
#
loop_
_entity_poly.entity_id
_entity_poly.type
_entity_poly.pdbx_seq_one_letter_code
_entity_poly.pdbx_strand_id
1 'polypeptide(L)' 'MPTERIILLIQILLLGTGLTLGIIARFYRAAGQPFFSFNPKYWIPVWKMKDMFRPPGYELNLIGTLMILVGVVWSLMR' A
#
# COMPACT_ATOMS: atom_id res chain seq x y z
N MET A 1 18.34 -8.51 21.24
CA MET A 1 17.48 -8.30 22.43
C MET A 1 16.00 -8.56 22.07
N PRO A 2 15.11 -8.90 23.02
CA PRO A 2 13.70 -9.21 22.71
C PRO A 2 12.93 -8.06 22.05
N THR A 3 13.28 -6.81 22.36
CA THR A 3 12.73 -5.59 21.76
C THR A 3 12.95 -5.49 20.24
N GLU A 4 14.12 -5.91 19.75
CA GLU A 4 14.44 -5.83 18.32
C GLU A 4 13.59 -6.80 17.49
N ARG A 5 13.31 -7.98 18.05
CA ARG A 5 12.44 -8.99 17.43
C ARG A 5 10.99 -8.50 17.35
N ILE A 6 10.51 -7.81 18.39
CA ILE A 6 9.16 -7.21 18.40
C ILE A 6 9.03 -6.14 17.31
N ILE A 7 10.03 -5.27 17.17
CA ILE A 7 10.02 -4.21 16.13
C ILE A 7 10.00 -4.81 14.73
N LEU A 8 10.83 -5.84 14.47
CA LEU A 8 10.84 -6.56 13.20
C LEU A 8 9.49 -7.20 12.88
N LEU A 9 8.83 -7.81 13.87
CA LEU A 9 7.48 -8.38 13.69
C LEU A 9 6.46 -7.30 13.32
N ILE A 10 6.49 -6.14 13.98
CA ILE A 10 5.58 -5.03 13.66
C ILE A 10 5.82 -4.54 12.22
N GLN A 11 7.07 -4.42 11.78
CA GLN A 11 7.40 -4.02 10.41
C GLN A 11 6.85 -5.03 9.38
N ILE A 12 7.06 -6.33 9.61
CA ILE A 12 6.55 -7.40 8.73
C ILE A 12 5.02 -7.35 8.68
N LEU A 13 4.36 -7.13 9.81
CA LEU A 13 2.90 -6.98 9.86
C LEU A 13 2.44 -5.76 9.05
N LEU A 14 3.04 -4.59 9.25
CA LEU A 14 2.68 -3.38 8.51
C LEU A 14 2.83 -3.56 6.99
N LEU A 15 3.97 -4.12 6.56
CA LEU A 15 4.24 -4.38 5.15
C LEU A 15 3.28 -5.43 4.58
N GLY A 16 3.08 -6.54 5.28
CA GLY A 16 2.22 -7.64 4.84
C GLY A 16 0.75 -7.24 4.75
N THR A 17 0.23 -6.56 5.77
CA THR A 17 -1.16 -6.07 5.78
C THR A 17 -1.34 -5.00 4.70
N GLY A 18 -0.39 -4.07 4.54
CA GLY A 18 -0.46 -3.04 3.52
C GLY A 18 -0.47 -3.61 2.09
N LEU A 19 0.37 -4.62 1.82
CA LEU A 19 0.37 -5.35 0.55
C LEU A 19 -0.95 -6.09 0.32
N THR A 20 -1.49 -6.72 1.35
CA THR A 20 -2.77 -7.45 1.28
C THR A 20 -3.92 -6.52 0.94
N LEU A 21 -4.01 -5.38 1.62
CA LEU A 21 -5.02 -4.35 1.34
C LEU A 21 -4.88 -3.80 -0.09
N GLY A 22 -3.65 -3.58 -0.56
CA GLY A 22 -3.38 -3.18 -1.93
C GLY A 22 -3.81 -4.23 -2.97
N ILE A 23 -3.65 -5.52 -2.68
CA ILE A 23 -4.16 -6.60 -3.53
C ILE A 23 -5.70 -6.62 -3.52
N ILE A 24 -6.32 -6.49 -2.35
CA ILE A 24 -7.79 -6.48 -2.22
C ILE A 24 -8.38 -5.28 -2.96
N ALA A 25 -7.76 -4.10 -2.86
CA ALA A 25 -8.18 -2.89 -3.55
C ALA A 25 -8.25 -3.09 -5.08
N ARG A 26 -7.43 -3.97 -5.66
CA ARG A 26 -7.47 -4.29 -7.11
C ARG A 26 -8.79 -4.89 -7.55
N PHE A 27 -9.52 -5.59 -6.68
CA PHE A 27 -10.85 -6.14 -7.01
C PHE A 27 -11.92 -5.05 -7.11
N TYR A 28 -11.67 -3.86 -6.56
CA TYR A 28 -12.57 -2.73 -6.58
C TYR A 28 -12.21 -1.68 -7.65
N ARG A 29 -11.35 -2.03 -8.60
CA ARG A 29 -10.91 -1.11 -9.66
C ARG A 29 -12.07 -0.79 -10.61
N ALA A 30 -12.15 0.46 -11.05
CA ALA A 30 -13.09 0.86 -12.09
C ALA A 30 -12.70 0.22 -13.44
N ALA A 31 -13.69 -0.11 -14.27
CA ALA A 31 -13.46 -0.73 -15.57
C ALA A 31 -12.63 0.19 -16.48
N GLY A 32 -11.70 -0.40 -17.24
CA GLY A 32 -10.84 0.33 -18.19
C GLY A 32 -9.64 1.06 -17.57
N GLN A 33 -9.44 0.98 -16.25
CA GLN A 33 -8.29 1.62 -15.59
C GLN A 33 -7.02 0.76 -15.67
N PRO A 34 -5.85 1.35 -15.99
CA PRO A 34 -4.61 0.62 -16.15
C PRO A 34 -4.22 -0.13 -14.87
N PHE A 35 -3.54 -1.28 -15.03
CA PHE A 35 -2.94 -1.99 -13.91
C PHE A 35 -1.81 -1.17 -13.32
N PHE A 36 -1.65 -1.26 -12.00
CA PHE A 36 -0.53 -0.67 -11.29
C PHE A 36 0.78 -1.16 -11.93
N SER A 37 1.62 -0.22 -12.34
CA SER A 37 2.90 -0.51 -12.98
C SER A 37 4.03 -0.24 -12.00
N PHE A 38 4.99 -1.17 -11.91
CA PHE A 38 6.24 -0.93 -11.18
C PHE A 38 7.18 0.02 -11.94
N ASN A 39 6.87 0.37 -13.19
CA ASN A 39 7.62 1.37 -13.93
C ASN A 39 7.24 2.78 -13.46
N PRO A 40 8.19 3.58 -12.92
CA PRO A 40 7.95 4.93 -12.43
C PRO A 40 7.28 5.86 -13.44
N LYS A 41 7.54 5.66 -14.74
CA LYS A 41 6.93 6.43 -15.83
C LYS A 41 5.41 6.28 -15.89
N TYR A 42 4.88 5.16 -15.41
CA TYR A 42 3.45 4.85 -15.38
C TYR A 42 2.88 4.90 -13.96
N TRP A 43 3.60 5.51 -13.01
CA TRP A 43 3.07 5.74 -11.69
C TRP A 43 1.93 6.74 -11.76
N ILE A 44 0.81 6.32 -11.20
CA ILE A 44 -0.39 7.11 -11.19
C ILE A 44 -0.36 7.96 -9.93
N PRO A 45 -0.49 9.28 -10.05
CA PRO A 45 -0.51 10.15 -8.88
C PRO A 45 -1.60 9.74 -7.89
N VAL A 46 -1.34 9.85 -6.59
CA VAL A 46 -2.27 9.44 -5.53
C VAL A 46 -3.64 10.12 -5.68
N TRP A 47 -3.67 11.40 -6.08
CA TRP A 47 -4.93 12.13 -6.29
C TRP A 47 -5.77 11.58 -7.46
N LYS A 48 -5.14 10.98 -8.48
CA LYS A 48 -5.85 10.33 -9.59
C LYS A 48 -6.35 8.92 -9.23
N MET A 49 -5.86 8.33 -8.14
CA MET A 49 -6.32 7.00 -7.71
C MET A 49 -7.78 7.02 -7.29
N LYS A 50 -8.33 8.15 -6.84
CA LYS A 50 -9.76 8.27 -6.48
C LYS A 50 -10.68 7.90 -7.65
N ASP A 51 -10.28 8.24 -8.88
CA ASP A 51 -11.06 7.95 -10.09
C ASP A 51 -10.82 6.53 -10.62
N MET A 52 -9.81 5.83 -10.08
CA MET A 52 -9.44 4.49 -10.48
C MET A 52 -10.14 3.38 -9.71
N PHE A 53 -10.67 3.69 -8.54
CA PHE A 53 -11.26 2.71 -7.64
C PHE A 53 -12.68 3.12 -7.28
N ARG A 54 -13.55 2.13 -7.08
CA ARG A 54 -14.84 2.35 -6.41
C ARG A 54 -14.59 2.75 -4.94
N PRO A 55 -15.54 3.43 -4.26
CA PRO A 55 -15.32 3.96 -2.91
C PRO A 55 -14.59 3.02 -1.93
N PRO A 56 -15.00 1.74 -1.75
CA PRO A 56 -14.27 0.84 -0.85
C PRO A 56 -12.84 0.51 -1.33
N GLY A 57 -12.58 0.49 -2.63
CA GLY A 57 -11.27 0.22 -3.20
C GLY A 57 -10.25 1.32 -2.97
N TYR A 58 -10.68 2.58 -3.05
CA TYR A 58 -9.80 3.73 -2.83
C TYR A 58 -9.29 3.76 -1.39
N GLU A 59 -10.18 3.58 -0.43
CA GLU A 59 -9.84 3.55 1.01
C GLU A 59 -8.86 2.43 1.33
N LEU A 60 -9.11 1.21 0.83
CA LEU A 60 -8.23 0.06 1.01
C LEU A 60 -6.84 0.31 0.40
N ASN A 61 -6.78 0.88 -0.80
CA ASN A 61 -5.51 1.19 -1.45
C ASN A 61 -4.73 2.27 -0.70
N LEU A 62 -5.41 3.31 -0.22
CA LEU A 62 -4.80 4.41 0.53
C LEU A 62 -4.25 3.92 1.86
N ILE A 63 -5.06 3.21 2.65
CA ILE A 63 -4.65 2.64 3.94
C ILE A 63 -3.47 1.67 3.72
N GLY A 64 -3.57 0.78 2.73
CA GLY A 64 -2.50 -0.16 2.43
C GLY A 64 -1.19 0.51 2.05
N THR A 65 -1.26 1.56 1.22
CA THR A 65 -0.09 2.35 0.81
C THR A 65 0.54 3.07 2.01
N LEU A 66 -0.28 3.64 2.91
CA LEU A 66 0.21 4.30 4.13
C LEU A 66 0.90 3.30 5.08
N MET A 67 0.35 2.10 5.27
CA MET A 67 0.97 1.07 6.10
C MET A 67 2.35 0.67 5.57
N ILE A 68 2.48 0.50 4.24
CA ILE A 68 3.76 0.21 3.60
C ILE A 68 4.73 1.37 3.80
N LEU A 69 4.29 2.61 3.57
CA LEU A 69 5.12 3.81 3.75
C LEU A 69 5.65 3.92 5.18
N VAL A 70 4.79 3.77 6.20
CA VAL A 70 5.22 3.80 7.60
C VAL A 70 6.22 2.68 7.89
N GLY A 71 5.96 1.46 7.42
CA GLY A 71 6.87 0.33 7.59
C GLY A 71 8.26 0.57 6.96
N VAL A 72 8.29 1.14 5.74
CA VAL A 72 9.53 1.45 5.03
C VAL A 72 10.27 2.61 5.67
N VAL A 73 9.60 3.74 5.94
CA VAL A 73 10.23 4.94 6.54
C VAL A 73 10.82 4.61 7.90
N TRP A 74 10.09 3.86 8.73
CA TRP A 74 10.60 3.43 10.03
C TRP A 74 11.80 2.48 9.89
N SER A 75 11.82 1.62 8.87
CA SER A 75 12.98 0.78 8.56
C SER A 75 14.21 1.61 8.15
N LEU A 76 14.02 2.69 7.40
CA LEU A 76 15.11 3.56 6.92
C LEU A 76 15.66 4.51 8.00
N MET A 77 14.88 4.83 9.03
CA MET A 77 15.30 5.70 10.13
C MET A 77 16.15 4.98 11.20
N ARG A 78 16.37 3.67 11.03
CA ARG A 78 17.08 2.81 11.98
C ARG A 78 18.41 2.35 11.39
#